data_AF-A0A1U9R3B8-F1
#
_entry.id   AF-A0A1U9R3B8-F1
#
_cell.length_a   1.000
_cell.length_b   1.000
_cell.length_c   1.000
_cell.angle_alpha   90.00
_cell.angle_beta   90.00
_cell.angle_gamma   90.00
#
_symmetry.space_group_name_H-M   'P 1'
#
loop_
_entity.id
_entity.type
_entity.pdbx_description
1 polymer ?
#
loop_
_entity_poly.entity_id
_entity_poly.type
_entity_poly.pdbx_seq_one_letter_code
_entity_poly.pdbx_strand_id
1 'polypeptide(L)' 'MTLGERSSFEICPVCFWEDDGQDDHDADRVRGGPNGRLSLAEARRNFHAMGACDERCTQFVRAPLPNEHPTV' A
#
# COMPACT_ATOMS: atom_id res chain seq x y z
N MET A 1 -2.47 12.15 2.91
CA MET A 1 -2.55 11.61 1.54
C MET A 1 -1.15 11.35 1.00
N THR A 2 -0.79 10.11 0.66
CA THR A 2 0.58 9.71 0.24
C THR A 2 0.78 9.60 -1.27
N LEU A 3 -0.30 9.65 -2.05
CA LEU A 3 -0.30 9.53 -3.51
C LEU A 3 -0.72 10.87 -4.13
N GLY A 4 -0.23 11.17 -5.33
CA GLY A 4 -0.58 12.38 -6.08
C GLY A 4 -1.90 12.25 -6.83
N GLU A 5 -2.18 11.06 -7.37
CA GLU A 5 -3.41 10.72 -8.08
C GLU A 5 -3.80 9.26 -7.81
N ARG A 6 -5.10 8.96 -7.82
CA ARG A 6 -5.58 7.58 -7.62
C ARG A 6 -5.47 6.78 -8.91
N SER A 7 -5.10 5.52 -8.79
CA SER A 7 -5.03 4.55 -9.89
C SER A 7 -4.02 4.92 -10.99
N SER A 8 -3.01 5.72 -10.64
CA SER A 8 -1.91 6.11 -11.54
C SER A 8 -0.69 5.20 -11.41
N PHE A 9 -0.84 4.01 -10.81
CA PHE A 9 0.22 3.02 -10.60
C PHE A 9 1.41 3.57 -9.78
N GLU A 10 1.14 4.52 -8.89
CA GLU A 10 2.15 5.05 -7.97
C GLU A 10 2.40 4.07 -6.82
N ILE A 11 3.68 3.86 -6.48
CA ILE A 11 4.07 3.09 -5.29
C ILE A 11 4.06 4.01 -4.08
N CYS A 12 3.25 3.67 -3.08
CA CYS A 12 3.20 4.41 -1.83
C CYS A 12 4.54 4.31 -1.08
N PRO A 13 5.24 5.42 -0.79
CA PRO A 13 6.53 5.37 -0.10
C PRO A 13 6.43 4.99 1.40
N VAL A 14 5.21 4.97 1.94
CA VAL A 14 4.95 4.64 3.35
C VAL A 14 4.76 3.14 3.56
N CYS A 15 4.13 2.45 2.62
CA CYS A 15 3.85 1.01 2.76
C CYS A 15 4.40 0.15 1.62
N PHE A 16 4.88 0.76 0.53
CA PHE A 16 5.39 0.10 -0.68
C PHE A 16 4.33 -0.68 -1.49
N TRP A 17 3.05 -0.34 -1.35
CA TRP A 17 1.96 -0.85 -2.19
C TRP A 17 1.77 0.01 -3.44
N GLU A 18 1.55 -0.60 -4.61
CA GLU A 18 1.18 0.10 -5.84
C GLU A 18 -0.34 0.35 -5.89
N ASP A 19 -0.73 1.60 -6.15
CA ASP A 19 -2.13 1.94 -6.45
C ASP A 19 -2.51 1.55 -7.88
N ASP A 20 -2.84 0.26 -8.04
CA ASP A 20 -3.35 -0.35 -9.26
C ASP A 20 -4.89 -0.20 -9.41
N GLY A 21 -5.50 0.69 -8.62
CA GLY A 21 -6.95 0.88 -8.57
C GLY A 21 -7.71 -0.25 -7.87
N GLN A 22 -7.05 -1.05 -7.03
CA GLN A 22 -7.73 -1.97 -6.12
C GLN A 22 -8.38 -1.21 -4.96
N ASP A 23 -9.61 -1.58 -4.62
CA ASP A 23 -10.35 -1.00 -3.50
C ASP A 23 -11.05 -2.06 -2.65
N ASP A 24 -11.96 -1.63 -1.79
CA ASP A 24 -12.66 -2.52 -0.85
C ASP A 24 -13.54 -3.57 -1.53
N HIS A 25 -14.03 -3.32 -2.75
CA HIS A 25 -14.91 -4.26 -3.46
C HIS A 25 -14.17 -5.53 -3.88
N ASP A 26 -12.87 -5.42 -4.16
CA ASP A 26 -12.04 -6.55 -4.56
C ASP A 26 -10.78 -6.70 -3.74
N ALA A 27 -10.78 -6.23 -2.48
CA ALA A 27 -9.60 -6.18 -1.62
C ALA A 27 -8.96 -7.54 -1.33
N ASP A 28 -9.74 -8.64 -1.33
CA ASP A 28 -9.24 -10.00 -1.09
C ASP A 28 -8.71 -10.67 -2.38
N ARG A 29 -8.86 -10.03 -3.54
CA ARG A 29 -8.37 -10.58 -4.82
C ARG A 29 -6.87 -10.33 -4.97
N VAL A 30 -6.12 -11.33 -5.40
CA VAL A 30 -4.73 -11.13 -5.83
C VAL A 30 -4.74 -10.71 -7.30
N ARG A 31 -4.36 -9.46 -7.57
CA ARG A 31 -4.28 -8.91 -8.95
C ARG A 31 -2.95 -9.23 -9.64
N GLY A 32 -1.90 -9.54 -8.89
CA GLY A 32 -0.57 -9.80 -9.46
C GLY A 32 0.27 -8.52 -9.58
N GLY A 33 1.06 -8.44 -10.65
CA GLY A 33 1.84 -7.24 -10.98
C GLY A 33 2.91 -6.88 -9.92
N PRO A 34 3.21 -5.59 -9.74
CA PRO A 34 4.14 -5.10 -8.71
C PRO A 34 3.74 -5.46 -7.28
N ASN A 35 2.43 -5.59 -7.01
CA ASN A 35 1.89 -6.07 -5.73
C ASN A 35 2.09 -7.59 -5.50
N GLY A 36 2.53 -8.32 -6.53
CA GLY A 36 2.96 -9.70 -6.44
C GLY A 36 1.82 -10.66 -6.08
N ARG A 37 2.02 -11.48 -5.05
CA ARG A 37 1.06 -12.51 -4.61
C ARG A 37 0.13 -12.05 -3.49
N LEU A 38 0.15 -10.77 -3.16
CA LEU A 38 -0.64 -10.21 -2.07
C LEU A 38 -1.95 -9.62 -2.60
N SER A 39 -3.00 -9.80 -1.81
CA SER A 39 -4.23 -9.02 -1.90
C SER A 39 -4.09 -7.70 -1.13
N LEU A 40 -4.90 -6.70 -1.46
CA LEU A 40 -4.93 -5.42 -0.71
C LEU A 40 -5.28 -5.66 0.77
N ALA A 41 -6.16 -6.62 1.07
CA ALA A 41 -6.51 -6.98 2.44
C ALA A 41 -5.31 -7.54 3.23
N GLU A 42 -4.48 -8.37 2.61
CA GLU A 42 -3.22 -8.86 3.20
C GLU A 42 -2.22 -7.73 3.40
N ALA A 43 -2.03 -6.88 2.38
CA ALA A 43 -1.13 -5.75 2.46
C ALA A 43 -1.50 -4.76 3.59
N ARG A 44 -2.80 -4.53 3.81
CA ARG A 44 -3.29 -3.73 4.95
C ARG A 44 -2.97 -4.38 6.29
N ARG A 45 -3.21 -5.70 6.44
CA ARG A 45 -2.86 -6.44 7.67
C ARG A 45 -1.35 -6.37 7.95
N ASN A 46 -0.55 -6.56 6.91
CA ASN A 46 0.89 -6.46 6.95
C ASN A 46 1.35 -5.07 7.36
N PHE A 47 0.79 -4.03 6.76
CA PHE A 47 1.13 -2.65 7.12
C PHE A 47 0.83 -2.35 8.59
N HIS A 48 -0.31 -2.83 9.11
CA HIS A 48 -0.63 -2.70 10.54
C HIS A 48 0.34 -3.46 11.46
N ALA A 49 0.89 -4.60 11.03
CA ALA A 49 1.78 -5.42 11.84
C ALA A 49 3.24 -4.97 11.80
N MET A 50 3.73 -4.49 10.64
CA MET A 50 5.17 -4.25 10.39
C MET A 50 5.48 -2.95 9.64
N GLY A 51 4.48 -2.15 9.28
CA GLY A 51 4.70 -0.86 8.60
C GLY A 51 5.05 -0.96 7.10
N ALA A 52 4.90 -2.14 6.49
CA ALA A 52 5.06 -2.36 5.05
C ALA A 52 4.01 -3.35 4.52
N CYS A 53 3.72 -3.32 3.22
CA CYS A 53 2.78 -4.23 2.58
C CYS A 53 3.29 -5.69 2.54
N ASP A 54 4.61 -5.89 2.58
CA ASP A 54 5.30 -7.17 2.58
C ASP A 54 6.58 -7.07 3.43
N GLU A 55 6.97 -8.15 4.11
CA GLU A 55 8.20 -8.20 4.93
C GLU A 55 9.44 -7.82 4.11
N ARG A 56 9.48 -8.21 2.83
CA ARG A 56 10.59 -7.94 1.90
C ARG A 56 10.74 -6.45 1.58
N CYS A 57 9.69 -5.66 1.82
CA CYS A 57 9.62 -4.25 1.47
C CYS A 57 9.93 -3.32 2.64
N THR A 58 10.13 -3.85 3.85
CA THR A 58 10.42 -3.07 5.07
C THR A 58 11.63 -2.14 4.97
N GLN A 59 12.60 -2.45 4.11
CA GLN A 59 13.78 -1.59 3.87
C GLN A 59 13.52 -0.44 2.87
N PHE A 60 12.38 -0.44 2.17
CA PHE A 60 12.04 0.55 1.13
C PHE A 60 10.97 1.54 1.57
N VAL A 61 10.47 1.42 2.80
CA VAL A 61 9.46 2.33 3.35
C VAL A 61 10.10 3.46 4.16
N ARG A 62 9.36 4.56 4.29
CA ARG A 62 9.67 5.66 5.22
C ARG A 62 8.47 5.94 6.12
N ALA A 63 8.73 6.64 7.22
CA ALA A 63 7.65 7.19 8.03
C ALA A 63 6.76 8.15 7.18
N PRO A 64 5.45 8.22 7.47
CA PRO A 64 4.59 9.25 6.88
C PRO A 64 5.09 10.65 7.23
N LEU A 65 4.95 11.58 6.29
CA LEU A 65 5.14 13.01 6.54
C LEU A 65 3.94 13.57 7.32
N PRO A 66 4.08 14.71 8.01
CA PRO A 66 2.98 15.31 8.78
C PRO A 66 1.68 15.54 7.98
N ASN A 67 1.77 15.81 6.68
CA ASN A 67 0.63 16.01 5.78
C ASN A 67 0.09 14.71 5.14
N GLU A 68 0.73 13.57 5.40
CA GLU A 68 0.33 12.29 4.84
C GLU A 68 -0.63 11.51 5.74
N HIS A 69 -0.72 11.88 7.02
CA HIS A 69 -1.69 11.31 7.95
C HIS A 69 -3.14 11.55 7.48
N PRO A 70 -4.05 10.60 7.69
CA PRO A 70 -5.47 10.82 7.47
C PRO A 70 -5.91 12.03 8.30
N THR A 71 -6.53 13.02 7.65
CA THR A 71 -7.33 14.00 8.36
C THR A 71 -8.49 13.24 8.99
N VAL A 72 -8.58 13.28 10.32
CA VAL A 72 -9.69 12.72 11.11
C VAL A 72 -11.06 13.06 10.53
#